data_AF-A0A1I8AW53-F1
#
_entry.id   AF-A0A1I8AW53-F1
#
_cell.length_a   1.000
_cell.length_b   1.000
_cell.length_c   1.000
_cell.angle_alpha   90.00
_cell.angle_beta   90.00
_cell.angle_gamma   90.00
#
_symmetry.space_group_name_H-M   'P 1'
#
loop_
_entity.id
_entity.type
_entity.pdbx_description
1 polymer ?
#
loop_
_entity_poly.entity_id
_entity_poly.type
_entity_poly.pdbx_seq_one_letter_code
_entity_poly.pdbx_strand_id
1 'polypeptide(L)'
;MSFLRPPPVGTKLTPWVPDLIFIPISRAFERLGVYFYNRVISRTEIGLFDKRWNKNIHGPYCHWRYYGKRDIKLMDVKLAELGAWIARREKTPSALYNEFVRNVWRVHNLYYSGPVYNNTVKTIFRFVFIYSFLNWLVKCHRYWDFQKTMYHW
;
A
#
# COMPACT_ATOMS: atom_id res chain seq x y z
N MET A 1 -4.98 -0.05 -30.92
CA MET A 1 -5.14 -1.44 -30.44
C MET A 1 -5.43 -1.41 -28.94
N SER A 2 -6.70 -1.27 -28.53
CA SER A 2 -7.07 -1.24 -27.11
C SER A 2 -7.34 -2.67 -26.63
N PHE A 3 -6.41 -3.23 -25.87
CA PHE A 3 -6.50 -4.58 -25.29
C PHE A 3 -7.76 -4.80 -24.42
N LEU A 4 -8.44 -3.73 -23.99
CA LEU A 4 -9.67 -3.79 -23.20
C LEU A 4 -10.71 -2.81 -23.76
N ARG A 5 -11.52 -3.26 -24.72
CA ARG A 5 -12.79 -2.56 -25.02
C ARG A 5 -13.79 -2.94 -23.93
N PRO A 6 -14.53 -1.99 -23.34
CA PRO A 6 -15.61 -2.35 -22.44
C PRO A 6 -16.58 -3.28 -23.20
N PRO A 7 -17.12 -4.30 -22.52
CA PRO A 7 -18.05 -5.22 -23.16
C PRO A 7 -19.26 -4.43 -23.69
N PRO A 8 -19.84 -4.82 -24.84
CA PRO A 8 -21.01 -4.16 -25.42
C PRO A 8 -22.14 -3.96 -24.41
N VAL A 9 -22.92 -2.89 -24.59
CA VAL A 9 -24.10 -2.63 -23.74
C VAL A 9 -25.04 -3.83 -23.81
N GLY A 10 -25.37 -4.42 -22.65
CA GLY A 10 -26.19 -5.64 -22.54
C GLY A 10 -25.41 -6.95 -22.40
N THR A 11 -24.07 -6.92 -22.39
CA THR A 11 -23.27 -8.12 -22.13
C THR A 11 -23.47 -8.59 -20.69
N LYS A 12 -24.03 -9.79 -20.49
CA LYS A 12 -24.18 -10.39 -19.16
C LYS A 12 -22.83 -10.94 -18.72
N LEU A 13 -22.21 -10.30 -17.73
CA LEU A 13 -21.04 -10.81 -17.04
C LEU A 13 -21.48 -11.88 -16.04
N THR A 14 -21.76 -13.08 -16.53
CA THR A 14 -21.98 -14.25 -15.69
C THR A 14 -20.62 -14.90 -15.37
N PRO A 15 -20.42 -15.41 -14.15
CA PRO A 15 -19.24 -16.22 -13.86
C PRO A 15 -19.15 -17.40 -14.85
N TRP A 16 -17.94 -17.89 -15.14
CA TRP A 16 -17.79 -19.07 -16.01
C TRP A 16 -18.43 -20.34 -15.40
N VAL A 17 -18.67 -20.32 -14.10
CA VAL A 17 -19.29 -21.39 -13.31
C VAL A 17 -20.75 -21.02 -13.03
N PRO A 18 -21.69 -21.98 -13.02
CA PRO A 18 -23.07 -21.72 -12.66
C PRO A 18 -23.22 -20.96 -11.33
N ASP A 19 -24.13 -20.00 -11.28
CA ASP A 19 -24.40 -19.17 -10.09
C ASP A 19 -24.70 -20.01 -8.84
N LEU A 20 -25.34 -21.17 -9.03
CA LEU A 20 -25.63 -22.15 -7.97
C LEU A 20 -24.38 -22.63 -7.23
N ILE A 21 -23.21 -22.61 -7.90
CA ILE A 21 -21.92 -23.03 -7.35
C ILE A 21 -21.10 -21.81 -6.94
N PHE A 22 -21.07 -20.77 -7.78
CA PHE A 22 -20.25 -19.58 -7.53
C PHE A 22 -20.73 -18.79 -6.30
N ILE A 23 -22.04 -18.62 -6.12
CA ILE A 23 -22.61 -17.85 -5.00
C ILE A 23 -22.31 -18.49 -3.64
N PRO A 24 -22.52 -19.79 -3.40
CA PRO A 24 -22.20 -20.37 -2.09
C PRO A 24 -20.69 -20.38 -1.82
N ILE A 25 -19.85 -20.60 -2.84
CA ILE A 25 -18.38 -20.58 -2.69
C ILE A 25 -17.91 -19.16 -2.35
N SER A 26 -18.35 -18.14 -3.10
CA SER A 26 -17.98 -16.75 -2.83
C SER A 26 -18.43 -16.30 -1.44
N ARG A 27 -19.66 -16.63 -1.03
CA ARG A 27 -20.15 -16.39 0.33
C ARG A 27 -19.36 -17.14 1.40
N ALA A 28 -18.92 -18.37 1.13
CA ALA A 28 -18.08 -19.13 2.06
C ALA A 28 -16.70 -18.48 2.21
N PHE A 29 -16.06 -18.05 1.12
CA PHE A 29 -14.79 -17.31 1.15
C PHE A 29 -14.93 -15.98 1.86
N GLU A 30 -16.00 -15.22 1.59
CA GLU A 30 -16.29 -13.96 2.27
C GLU A 30 -16.43 -14.20 3.78
N ARG A 31 -17.24 -15.19 4.20
CA ARG A 31 -17.43 -15.53 5.62
C ARG A 31 -16.15 -16.00 6.28
N LEU A 32 -15.35 -16.81 5.61
CA LEU A 32 -14.03 -17.23 6.09
C LEU A 32 -13.09 -16.04 6.25
N GLY A 33 -13.07 -15.13 5.27
CA GLY A 33 -12.28 -13.90 5.32
C GLY A 33 -12.70 -12.99 6.47
N VAL A 34 -14.00 -12.74 6.63
CA VAL A 34 -14.56 -11.95 7.74
C VAL A 34 -14.27 -12.61 9.09
N TYR A 35 -14.43 -13.93 9.20
CA TYR A 35 -14.10 -14.67 10.42
C TYR A 35 -12.61 -14.55 10.75
N PHE A 36 -11.73 -14.78 9.78
CA PHE A 36 -10.28 -14.67 9.97
C PHE A 36 -9.87 -13.25 10.37
N TYR A 37 -10.42 -12.24 9.71
CA TYR A 37 -10.16 -10.84 10.05
C TYR A 37 -10.58 -10.54 11.50
N ASN A 38 -11.82 -10.87 11.87
CA ASN A 38 -12.38 -10.58 13.20
C ASN A 38 -11.71 -11.38 14.32
N ARG A 39 -11.19 -12.57 14.02
CA ARG A 39 -10.61 -13.47 15.02
C ARG A 39 -9.11 -13.29 15.16
N VAL A 40 -8.40 -13.03 14.06
CA VAL A 40 -6.93 -12.99 14.02
C VAL A 40 -6.46 -11.56 13.80
N ILE A 41 -6.71 -10.98 12.62
CA ILE A 41 -6.09 -9.71 12.21
C ILE A 41 -6.49 -8.54 13.10
N SER A 42 -7.79 -8.40 13.41
CA SER A 42 -8.30 -7.31 14.26
C SER A 42 -7.76 -7.34 15.68
N ARG A 43 -7.28 -8.50 16.14
CA ARG A 43 -6.68 -8.69 17.47
C ARG A 43 -5.17 -8.49 17.48
N THR A 44 -4.55 -8.35 16.31
CA THR A 44 -3.13 -8.07 16.18
C THR A 44 -2.87 -6.57 16.05
N GLU A 45 -1.64 -6.17 16.36
CA GLU A 45 -1.21 -4.78 16.27
C GLU A 45 -0.57 -4.44 14.91
N ILE A 46 -0.82 -5.30 13.92
CA ILE A 46 -0.24 -5.21 12.60
C ILE A 46 -0.90 -4.05 11.85
N GLY A 47 -0.09 -3.13 11.32
CA GLY A 47 -0.55 -1.97 10.56
C GLY A 47 -0.99 -0.76 11.39
N LEU A 48 -0.97 -0.86 12.73
CA LEU A 48 -1.17 0.28 13.63
C LEU A 48 0.13 1.12 13.74
N PHE A 49 0.00 2.33 14.29
CA PHE A 49 1.17 3.14 14.62
C PHE A 49 2.04 2.43 15.67
N ASP A 50 3.35 2.60 15.56
CA ASP A 50 4.30 2.10 16.55
C ASP A 50 3.91 2.62 17.93
N LYS A 51 3.69 1.72 18.90
CA LYS A 51 3.32 2.05 20.28
C LYS A 51 4.28 3.03 20.95
N ARG A 52 5.54 3.04 20.52
CA ARG A 52 6.59 3.89 21.07
C ARG A 52 6.51 5.31 20.53
N TRP A 53 5.70 5.56 19.51
CA TRP A 53 5.51 6.89 18.97
C TRP A 53 4.55 7.71 19.85
N ASN A 54 5.09 8.79 20.40
CA ASN A 54 4.33 9.88 20.98
C ASN A 54 4.34 11.11 20.06
N LYS A 55 3.15 11.63 19.68
CA LYS A 55 2.97 12.82 18.83
C LYS A 55 3.65 14.07 19.41
N ASN A 56 3.64 14.25 20.73
CA ASN A 56 4.19 15.44 21.38
C ASN A 56 5.73 15.43 21.40
N ILE A 57 6.35 14.25 21.37
CA ILE A 57 7.81 14.09 21.41
C ILE A 57 8.37 14.01 19.99
N HIS A 58 7.70 13.27 19.11
CA HIS A 58 8.23 12.93 17.79
C HIS A 58 7.64 13.74 16.63
N GLY A 59 6.58 14.51 16.87
CA GLY A 59 5.86 15.22 15.82
C GLY A 59 5.08 14.28 14.89
N PRO A 60 4.90 14.65 13.61
CA PRO A 60 4.23 13.81 12.61
C PRO A 60 4.83 12.40 12.53
N TYR A 61 3.99 11.39 12.32
CA TYR A 61 4.45 10.02 12.22
C TYR A 61 5.30 9.82 10.96
N CYS A 62 6.50 9.26 11.13
CA CYS A 62 7.43 8.93 10.05
C CYS A 62 7.52 7.41 9.91
N HIS A 63 6.89 6.85 8.87
CA HIS A 63 6.81 5.40 8.67
C HIS A 63 8.16 4.68 8.55
N TRP A 64 9.22 5.36 8.10
CA TRP A 64 10.57 4.78 7.94
C TRP A 64 11.46 4.87 9.19
N ARG A 65 11.00 5.57 10.23
CA ARG A 65 11.75 5.78 11.49
C ARG A 65 11.41 4.66 12.48
N TYR A 66 12.44 4.21 13.19
CA TYR A 66 12.27 3.33 14.36
C TYR A 66 12.22 4.18 15.62
N TYR A 67 11.15 4.03 16.40
CA TYR A 67 10.89 4.82 17.61
C TYR A 67 11.39 4.14 18.91
N GLY A 68 11.92 2.91 18.82
CA GLY A 68 12.51 2.22 19.96
C GLY A 68 13.99 2.54 20.19
N LYS A 69 14.54 1.94 21.26
CA LYS A 69 15.98 1.98 21.55
C LYS A 69 16.75 1.29 20.42
N ARG A 70 17.63 2.02 19.74
CA ARG A 70 18.51 1.46 18.71
C ARG A 70 19.52 0.51 19.37
N ASP A 71 19.59 -0.72 18.86
CA ASP A 71 20.67 -1.67 19.20
C ASP A 71 21.84 -1.49 18.23
N ILE A 72 22.95 -2.20 18.48
CA ILE A 72 24.14 -2.24 17.63
C ILE A 72 23.74 -2.74 16.23
N LYS A 73 24.26 -2.10 15.17
CA LYS A 73 24.02 -2.55 13.79
C LYS A 73 24.69 -3.89 13.58
N LEU A 74 24.10 -4.76 12.76
CA LEU A 74 24.63 -6.10 12.50
C LEU A 74 26.13 -6.10 12.13
N MET A 75 26.57 -5.13 11.32
CA MET A 75 27.97 -5.02 10.88
C MET A 75 28.95 -4.52 11.95
N ASP A 76 28.43 -3.98 13.06
CA ASP A 76 29.23 -3.47 14.18
C ASP A 76 29.28 -4.47 15.36
N VAL A 77 28.58 -5.62 15.23
CA VAL A 77 28.50 -6.65 16.28
C VAL A 77 29.72 -7.58 16.20
N LYS A 78 30.36 -7.85 17.34
CA LYS A 78 31.41 -8.87 17.43
C LYS A 78 30.81 -10.25 17.21
N LEU A 79 31.50 -11.12 16.46
CA LEU A 79 31.02 -12.48 16.18
C LEU A 79 30.69 -13.27 17.45
N ALA A 80 31.47 -13.10 18.51
CA ALA A 80 31.23 -13.73 19.81
C ALA A 80 29.91 -13.28 20.48
N GLU A 81 29.43 -12.08 20.17
CA GLU A 81 28.19 -11.49 20.74
C GLU A 81 26.97 -11.71 19.83
N LEU A 82 27.15 -12.29 18.64
CA LEU A 82 26.11 -12.41 17.62
C LEU A 82 24.89 -13.21 18.13
N GLY A 83 25.12 -14.30 18.85
CA GLY A 83 24.04 -15.10 19.44
C GLY A 83 23.20 -14.29 20.43
N ALA A 84 23.84 -13.56 21.34
CA ALA A 84 23.16 -12.69 22.29
C ALA A 84 22.44 -11.52 21.58
N TRP A 85 23.03 -10.98 20.52
CA TRP A 85 22.42 -9.93 19.71
C TRP A 85 21.13 -10.40 19.01
N ILE A 86 21.11 -11.62 18.45
CA ILE A 86 19.89 -12.21 17.88
C ILE A 86 18.86 -12.49 18.99
N ALA A 87 19.30 -12.92 20.17
CA ALA A 87 18.43 -13.26 21.29
C ALA A 87 17.62 -12.04 21.81
N ARG A 88 18.22 -10.85 21.84
CA ARG A 88 17.56 -9.62 22.34
C ARG A 88 16.48 -9.04 21.41
N ARG A 89 16.38 -9.50 20.17
CA ARG A 89 15.42 -8.96 19.19
C ARG A 89 14.02 -9.53 19.36
N GLU A 90 13.02 -8.68 19.13
CA GLU A 90 11.63 -9.10 19.06
C GLU A 90 11.39 -9.93 17.80
N LYS A 91 10.93 -11.17 17.98
CA LYS A 91 10.69 -12.15 16.89
C LYS A 91 9.20 -12.36 16.63
N THR A 92 8.36 -11.42 17.04
CA THR A 92 6.92 -11.51 16.81
C THR A 92 6.60 -11.26 15.34
N PRO A 93 5.54 -11.87 14.77
CA PRO A 93 5.12 -11.59 13.40
C PRO A 93 4.86 -10.10 13.14
N SER A 94 4.35 -9.39 14.15
CA SER A 94 4.13 -7.94 14.09
C SER A 94 5.44 -7.16 13.99
N ALA A 95 6.48 -7.56 14.73
CA ALA A 95 7.79 -6.92 14.64
C ALA A 95 8.40 -7.10 13.23
N LEU A 96 8.29 -8.29 12.66
CA LEU A 96 8.76 -8.58 11.30
C LEU A 96 8.02 -7.73 10.25
N TYR A 97 6.68 -7.67 10.33
CA TYR A 97 5.89 -6.82 9.43
C TYR A 97 6.27 -5.34 9.55
N ASN A 98 6.39 -4.84 10.78
CA ASN A 98 6.74 -3.44 11.04
C ASN A 98 8.12 -3.08 10.49
N GLU A 99 9.13 -3.94 10.64
CA GLU A 99 10.47 -3.71 10.05
C GLU A 99 10.45 -3.77 8.52
N PHE A 100 9.71 -4.72 7.94
CA PHE A 100 9.57 -4.83 6.49
C PHE A 100 8.95 -3.55 5.90
N VAL A 101 7.79 -3.15 6.42
CA VAL A 101 7.08 -1.94 5.97
C VAL A 101 7.95 -0.69 6.19
N ARG A 102 8.66 -0.59 7.32
CA ARG A 102 9.58 0.52 7.59
C ARG A 102 10.69 0.63 6.55
N ASN A 103 11.27 -0.49 6.12
CA ASN A 103 12.31 -0.50 5.09
C ASN A 103 11.75 -0.14 3.71
N VAL A 104 10.55 -0.62 3.36
CA VAL A 104 9.85 -0.19 2.13
C VAL A 104 9.65 1.33 2.13
N TRP A 105 9.15 1.89 3.23
CA TRP A 105 8.99 3.34 3.37
C TRP A 105 10.31 4.10 3.40
N ARG A 106 11.38 3.50 3.92
CA ARG A 106 12.72 4.11 3.90
C ARG A 106 13.22 4.23 2.47
N VAL A 107 13.14 3.15 1.69
CA VAL A 107 13.54 3.15 0.27
C VAL A 107 12.65 4.12 -0.51
N HIS A 108 11.33 4.10 -0.26
CA HIS A 108 10.41 5.03 -0.89
C HIS A 108 10.75 6.50 -0.57
N ASN A 109 11.03 6.82 0.69
CA ASN A 109 11.38 8.17 1.10
C ASN A 109 12.75 8.60 0.56
N LEU A 110 13.76 7.73 0.59
CA LEU A 110 15.09 8.07 0.09
C LEU A 110 15.11 8.21 -1.43
N TYR A 111 14.56 7.23 -2.14
CA TYR A 111 14.76 7.08 -3.58
C TYR A 111 13.54 7.41 -4.43
N TYR A 112 12.30 7.41 -3.94
CA TYR A 112 11.13 7.62 -4.83
C TYR A 112 10.46 8.96 -4.62
N SER A 113 10.13 9.32 -3.38
CA SER A 113 9.29 10.49 -3.05
C SER A 113 10.04 11.61 -2.36
N GLY A 114 11.02 11.32 -1.51
CA GLY A 114 11.65 12.34 -0.67
C GLY A 114 12.61 13.28 -1.39
N PRO A 115 13.17 14.25 -0.66
CA PRO A 115 14.01 15.31 -1.20
C PRO A 115 15.50 14.93 -1.30
N VAL A 116 15.92 13.81 -0.69
CA VAL A 116 17.33 13.49 -0.47
C VAL A 116 18.02 13.02 -1.75
N TYR A 117 17.41 12.08 -2.48
CA TYR A 117 17.93 11.62 -3.76
C TYR A 117 16.94 11.96 -4.87
N ASN A 118 17.43 12.63 -5.91
CA ASN A 118 16.61 12.95 -7.07
C ASN A 118 16.50 11.71 -7.96
N ASN A 119 15.28 11.21 -8.16
CA ASN A 119 15.04 9.99 -8.93
C ASN A 119 14.51 10.33 -10.32
N THR A 120 15.17 9.79 -11.34
CA THR A 120 14.76 9.83 -12.74
C THR A 120 13.30 9.43 -12.91
N VAL A 121 12.83 8.41 -12.18
CA VAL A 121 11.44 7.93 -12.21
C VAL A 121 10.47 9.04 -11.75
N LYS A 122 10.77 9.75 -10.67
CA LYS A 122 9.94 10.87 -10.18
C LYS A 122 9.87 11.99 -11.21
N THR A 123 10.98 12.29 -11.86
CA THR A 123 11.06 13.30 -12.93
C THR A 123 10.24 12.88 -14.15
N ILE A 124 10.36 11.62 -14.60
CA ILE A 124 9.57 11.08 -15.71
C ILE A 124 8.08 11.16 -15.40
N PHE A 125 7.64 10.71 -14.22
CA PHE A 125 6.22 10.78 -13.87
C PHE A 125 5.69 12.21 -13.81
N ARG A 126 6.49 13.18 -13.36
CA ARG A 126 6.11 14.61 -13.40
C ARG A 126 5.86 15.08 -14.84
N PHE A 127 6.74 14.73 -15.78
CA PHE A 127 6.54 15.08 -17.19
C PHE A 127 5.33 14.39 -17.80
N VAL A 128 5.10 13.10 -17.50
CA VAL A 128 3.91 12.37 -17.96
C VAL A 128 2.63 13.03 -17.42
N PHE A 129 2.57 13.32 -16.12
CA PHE A 129 1.40 13.97 -15.51
C PHE A 129 1.15 15.36 -16.10
N ILE A 130 2.20 16.17 -16.30
CA ILE A 130 2.07 17.50 -16.92
C ILE A 130 1.55 17.35 -18.36
N TYR A 131 2.11 16.42 -19.15
CA TYR A 131 1.67 16.20 -20.52
C TYR A 131 0.22 15.72 -20.60
N SER A 132 -0.19 14.78 -19.74
CA SER A 132 -1.58 14.31 -19.64
C SER A 132 -2.53 15.44 -19.23
N PHE A 133 -2.13 16.25 -18.25
CA PHE A 133 -2.92 17.39 -17.78
C PHE A 133 -3.07 18.48 -18.85
N LEU A 134 -1.99 18.81 -19.59
CA LEU A 134 -2.04 19.76 -20.70
C LEU A 134 -2.91 19.24 -21.85
N ASN A 135 -2.82 17.94 -22.17
CA ASN A 135 -3.71 17.33 -23.16
C ASN A 135 -5.18 17.43 -22.75
N TRP A 136 -5.47 17.21 -21.47
CA TRP A 136 -6.81 17.38 -20.93
C TRP A 136 -7.24 18.85 -21.01
N LEU A 137 -6.42 19.81 -20.58
CA LEU A 137 -6.74 21.24 -20.65
C LEU A 137 -7.06 21.72 -22.07
N VAL A 138 -6.28 21.32 -23.08
CA VAL A 138 -6.53 21.71 -24.48
C VAL A 138 -7.81 21.06 -25.03
N LYS A 139 -8.11 19.83 -24.59
CA LYS A 139 -9.24 19.03 -25.11
C LYS A 139 -10.48 19.10 -24.24
N CYS A 140 -10.46 19.81 -23.11
CA CYS A 140 -11.57 19.81 -22.13
C CYS A 140 -12.87 20.34 -22.76
N HIS A 141 -12.77 21.30 -23.69
CA HIS A 141 -13.92 21.85 -24.42
C HIS A 141 -14.74 20.78 -25.16
N ARG A 142 -14.10 19.67 -25.62
CA ARG A 142 -14.79 18.58 -26.32
C ARG A 142 -15.75 17.80 -25.42
N TYR A 143 -15.59 17.92 -24.10
CA TYR A 143 -16.38 17.21 -23.11
C TYR A 143 -17.44 18.10 -22.44
N TRP A 144 -17.54 19.38 -22.80
CA TRP A 144 -18.58 20.26 -22.27
C TRP A 144 -20.00 19.82 -22.64
N ASP A 145 -20.19 19.21 -23.82
CA ASP A 145 -21.49 18.68 -24.21
C ASP A 145 -21.92 17.47 -23.37
N PHE A 146 -20.95 16.69 -22.87
CA PHE A 146 -21.21 15.57 -21.95
C PHE A 146 -21.60 16.03 -20.53
N GLN A 147 -21.34 17.28 -20.15
CA GLN A 147 -21.80 17.83 -18.86
C GLN A 147 -23.31 18.09 -18.83
N LYS A 148 -23.94 18.26 -20.01
CA LYS A 148 -25.39 18.48 -20.14
C LYS A 148 -26.18 17.19 -19.96
N THR A 149 -25.55 16.04 -20.18
CA THR A 149 -26.14 14.72 -19.94
C THR A 149 -25.80 14.28 -18.52
N MET A 150 -26.73 14.45 -17.58
CA MET A 150 -26.56 13.89 -16.23
C MET A 150 -26.55 12.36 -16.32
N TYR A 151 -25.40 11.73 -16.15
CA TYR A 151 -25.30 10.27 -15.98
C TYR A 151 -25.49 9.89 -14.51
N HIS A 152 -26.61 10.28 -13.94
CA HIS A 152 -27.08 9.78 -12.66
C HIS A 152 -28.60 9.64 -12.76
N TRP A 153 -29.04 8.41 -12.97
CA TRP A 153 -30.25 7.91 -12.33
C TRP A 153 -30.05 7.82 -10.82
#